data_AF-A0A849FK25-F1
#
_entry.id   AF-A0A849FK25-F1
#
_cell.length_a   1.000
_cell.length_b   1.000
_cell.length_c   1.000
_cell.angle_alpha   90.00
_cell.angle_beta   90.00
_cell.angle_gamma   90.00
#
_symmetry.space_group_name_H-M   'P 1'
#
loop_
_entity.id
_entity.type
_entity.pdbx_description
1 polymer ?
#
loop_
_entity_poly.entity_id
_entity_poly.type
_entity_poly.pdbx_seq_one_letter_code
_entity_poly.pdbx_strand_id
1 'polypeptide(L)' 'HPTMTTEEVDFICEAIEKVAANHTIWAKDYIQNNLKNEFEHKEGNLQEQQLANSWFKS' A
#
# COMPACT_ATOMS: atom_id res chain seq x y z
N HIS A 1 -23.27 -15.81 3.63
CA HIS A 1 -22.07 -16.42 4.25
C HIS A 1 -21.31 -15.30 4.92
N PRO A 2 -21.05 -15.33 6.24
CA PRO A 2 -20.13 -14.38 6.83
C PRO A 2 -18.74 -14.65 6.24
N THR A 3 -18.20 -13.71 5.47
CA THR A 3 -16.86 -13.82 4.85
C THR A 3 -15.77 -13.22 5.74
N MET A 4 -16.15 -12.69 6.91
CA MET A 4 -15.27 -12.02 7.86
C MET A 4 -15.72 -12.28 9.30
N THR A 5 -14.76 -12.25 10.23
CA THR A 5 -15.00 -12.26 11.67
C THR A 5 -15.15 -10.84 12.23
N THR A 6 -15.68 -10.72 13.44
CA THR A 6 -15.79 -9.42 14.13
C THR A 6 -14.42 -8.78 14.35
N GLU A 7 -13.42 -9.60 14.71
CA GLU A 7 -12.06 -9.13 14.95
C GLU A 7 -11.42 -8.55 13.69
N GLU A 8 -11.71 -9.10 12.52
CA GLU A 8 -11.25 -8.55 11.23
C GLU A 8 -11.92 -7.20 10.91
N VAL A 9 -13.18 -7.02 11.28
CA VAL A 9 -13.89 -5.74 11.14
C VAL A 9 -13.28 -4.69 12.08
N ASP A 10 -13.06 -5.04 13.34
CA ASP A 10 -12.46 -4.14 14.33
C ASP A 10 -11.05 -3.71 13.90
N PHE A 11 -10.24 -4.66 13.41
CA PHE A 11 -8.91 -4.36 12.87
C PHE A 11 -8.96 -3.35 11.71
N ILE A 12 -9.91 -3.48 10.79
CA ILE A 12 -10.07 -2.56 9.67
C ILE A 12 -10.49 -1.17 10.17
N CYS A 13 -11.43 -1.09 11.10
CA CYS A 13 -11.86 0.17 11.70
C CYS A 13 -10.68 0.90 12.35
N GLU A 14 -9.90 0.21 13.18
CA GLU A 14 -8.69 0.78 13.79
C GLU A 14 -7.66 1.24 12.74
N ALA A 15 -7.47 0.47 11.66
CA ALA A 15 -6.55 0.85 10.60
C ALA A 15 -7.00 2.15 9.90
N ILE A 16 -8.30 2.30 9.62
CA ILE A 16 -8.85 3.52 9.03
C ILE A 16 -8.66 4.72 9.97
N GLU A 17 -8.93 4.55 11.27
CA GLU A 17 -8.70 5.60 12.26
C GLU A 17 -7.23 6.03 12.32
N LYS A 18 -6.30 5.07 12.30
CA LYS A 18 -4.86 5.34 12.28
C LYS A 18 -4.44 6.08 11.00
N VAL A 19 -4.94 5.67 9.83
CA VAL A 19 -4.69 6.38 8.57
C VAL A 19 -5.20 7.82 8.66
N ALA A 20 -6.45 8.02 9.09
CA ALA A 20 -7.02 9.35 9.23
C ALA A 20 -6.19 10.26 10.16
N ALA A 21 -5.74 9.73 11.30
CA ALA A 21 -4.92 10.46 12.26
C ALA A 21 -3.49 10.76 11.78
N ASN A 22 -2.90 9.89 10.94
CA ASN A 22 -1.48 9.96 10.59
C ASN A 22 -1.18 10.27 9.12
N HIS A 23 -2.20 10.42 8.26
CA HIS A 23 -2.03 10.56 6.81
C HIS A 23 -1.03 11.65 6.40
N THR A 24 -0.97 12.78 7.10
CA THR A 24 -0.02 13.87 6.79
C THR A 24 1.43 13.46 7.03
N ILE A 25 1.69 12.61 8.02
CA ILE A 25 3.03 12.09 8.32
C ILE A 25 3.36 10.99 7.32
N TRP A 26 2.49 10.01 7.15
CA TRP A 26 2.72 8.86 6.26
C TRP A 26 2.80 9.26 4.79
N ALA A 27 2.08 10.29 4.36
CA ALA A 27 2.19 10.81 2.99
C ALA A 27 3.61 11.29 2.65
N LYS A 28 4.43 11.65 3.65
CA LYS A 28 5.82 12.06 3.42
C LYS A 28 6.69 10.90 2.95
N ASP A 29 6.25 9.67 3.09
CA ASP A 29 7.03 8.50 2.66
C ASP A 29 6.70 8.09 1.21
N TYR A 30 5.79 8.81 0.55
CA TYR A 30 5.34 8.52 -0.81
C TYR A 30 5.63 9.69 -1.77
N ILE A 31 5.78 9.36 -3.05
CA ILE A 31 5.94 10.29 -4.17
C ILE A 31 4.85 9.98 -5.20
N GLN A 32 4.21 11.02 -5.73
CA GLN A 32 3.24 10.88 -6.81
C GLN A 32 3.95 10.61 -8.14
N ASN A 33 3.66 9.46 -8.76
CA ASN A 33 4.04 9.16 -10.13
C ASN A 33 2.91 9.57 -11.08
N ASN A 34 3.03 10.78 -11.63
CA ASN A 34 2.02 11.35 -12.53
C ASN A 34 1.82 10.56 -13.83
N LEU A 35 2.84 9.84 -14.30
CA LEU A 35 2.73 9.03 -15.52
C LEU A 35 1.85 7.80 -15.32
N LYS A 36 1.85 7.25 -14.09
CA LYS A 36 1.04 6.10 -13.71
C LYS A 36 -0.26 6.48 -13.00
N ASN A 37 -0.36 7.73 -12.55
CA ASN A 37 -1.42 8.19 -11.63
C ASN A 37 -1.44 7.37 -10.33
N GLU A 38 -0.24 7.10 -9.78
CA GLU A 38 -0.04 6.27 -8.58
C GLU A 38 0.81 7.01 -7.54
N PHE A 39 0.75 6.55 -6.28
CA PHE A 39 1.67 6.96 -5.22
C PHE A 39 2.64 5.81 -4.94
N GLU A 40 3.93 6.06 -5.11
CA GLU A 40 4.98 5.09 -4.89
C GLU A 40 5.74 5.44 -3.60
N HIS A 41 6.02 4.45 -2.76
CA HIS A 41 6.87 4.67 -1.59
C HIS A 41 8.27 5.12 -2.05
N LYS A 42 8.90 6.05 -1.32
CA LYS A 42 10.21 6.64 -1.67
C LYS A 42 11.32 5.61 -1.85
N GLU A 43 11.28 4.53 -1.08
CA GLU A 43 12.26 3.45 -1.17
C GLU A 43 11.98 2.48 -2.33
N GLY A 44 10.88 2.69 -3.05
CA GLY A 44 10.44 1.87 -4.18
C GLY A 44 10.09 0.44 -3.80
N ASN A 45 9.46 -0.28 -4.72
CA ASN A 45 9.27 -1.73 -4.59
C ASN A 45 10.25 -2.48 -5.50
N LEU A 46 11.53 -2.42 -5.12
CA LEU A 46 12.62 -3.08 -5.84
C LEU A 46 12.36 -4.58 -6.03
N GLN A 47 11.73 -5.24 -5.06
CA GLN A 47 11.41 -6.67 -5.13
C GLN A 47 10.33 -6.99 -6.17
N GLU A 48 9.23 -6.23 -6.21
CA GLU A 48 8.21 -6.43 -7.25
C GLU A 48 8.77 -6.19 -8.65
N GLN A 49 9.59 -5.14 -8.83
CA GLN A 49 10.22 -4.88 -10.12
C GLN A 49 11.17 -6.01 -10.53
N GLN A 50 11.94 -6.55 -9.59
CA GLN A 50 12.80 -7.71 -9.83
C GLN A 50 12.00 -8.96 -10.21
N LEU A 51 10.90 -9.24 -9.49
CA LEU A 51 10.00 -10.35 -9.77
C LEU A 51 9.38 -10.22 -11.16
N ALA A 52 8.80 -9.06 -11.49
CA ALA A 52 8.21 -8.81 -12.79
C ALA A 52 9.25 -8.99 -13.91
N ASN A 53 10.44 -8.41 -13.77
CA ASN A 53 11.53 -8.57 -14.73
C ASN A 53 11.96 -10.04 -14.89
N SER A 54 11.89 -10.86 -13.84
CA SER A 54 12.24 -12.27 -13.91
C SER A 54 11.30 -13.07 -14.81
N TRP A 55 10.02 -12.70 -14.89
CA TRP A 55 9.04 -13.38 -15.74
C TRP A 55 9.30 -13.16 -17.24
N PHE A 56 9.97 -12.07 -17.60
CA PHE A 56 10.29 -11.72 -18.99
C PHE A 56 11.74 -12.07 -19.40
N LYS A 57 12.55 -12.59 -18.48
CA LYS A 57 13.87 -13.16 -18.80
C LYS A 57 13.70 -14.60 -19.23
N SER A 58 13.46 -14.79 -20.53
CA SER A 58 13.60 -16.09 -21.22
C SER A 58 15.07 -16.38 -21.56
#